data_AF-A0A7H8XWL7-F1
#
_entry.id   AF-A0A7H8XWL7-F1
#
_cell.length_a   1.000
_cell.length_b   1.000
_cell.length_c   1.000
_cell.angle_alpha   90.00
_cell.angle_beta   90.00
_cell.angle_gamma   90.00
#
_symmetry.space_group_name_H-M   'P 1'
#
loop_
_entity.id
_entity.type
_entity.pdbx_description
1 polymer ?
#
loop_
_entity_poly.entity_id
_entity_poly.type
_entity_poly.pdbx_seq_one_letter_code
_entity_poly.pdbx_strand_id
1 'polypeptide(L)'
;MAVPTSAGVPAPRAGGVDPGAELAEARRLADETDRLIGLTEAVGRRPPLLPAWSPLARALAVYAACAAAGVVLAMVLLGVAGVVASPGAVYVATCGALPVLCFVAGYLVLGRWGRPALGADGPPPRFVPLGFVTCVLLMPLAYCGYLVLFRLLR
;
A
#
# COMPACT_ATOMS: atom_id res chain seq x y z
N MET A 1 -30.05 -2.20 0.60
CA MET A 1 -29.42 -2.79 -0.60
C MET A 1 -30.16 -2.22 -1.80
N ALA A 2 -29.54 -1.32 -2.56
CA ALA A 2 -30.16 -0.70 -3.74
C ALA A 2 -29.87 -1.57 -4.98
N VAL A 3 -30.94 -2.01 -5.64
CA VAL A 3 -30.94 -2.81 -6.87
C VAL A 3 -30.51 -1.91 -8.04
N PRO A 4 -29.71 -2.39 -9.02
CA PRO A 4 -29.41 -1.59 -10.20
C PRO A 4 -30.70 -1.41 -11.01
N THR A 5 -31.04 -0.17 -11.30
CA THR A 5 -32.04 0.18 -12.30
C THR A 5 -31.65 -0.48 -13.61
N SER A 6 -32.51 -1.38 -14.11
CA SER A 6 -32.47 -1.87 -15.48
C SER A 6 -32.37 -0.66 -16.40
N ALA A 7 -31.23 -0.49 -17.07
CA ALA A 7 -31.11 0.45 -18.17
C ALA A 7 -32.06 -0.04 -19.28
N GLY A 8 -33.30 0.45 -19.24
CA GLY A 8 -34.33 0.10 -20.20
C GLY A 8 -33.87 0.50 -21.61
N VAL A 9 -34.11 -0.39 -22.57
CA VAL A 9 -33.94 -0.10 -23.99
C VAL A 9 -34.72 1.19 -24.32
N PRO A 10 -34.09 2.23 -24.89
CA PRO A 10 -34.79 3.46 -25.24
C PRO A 10 -35.93 3.16 -26.21
N ALA A 11 -37.14 3.66 -25.92
CA ALA A 11 -38.29 3.50 -26.80
C ALA A 11 -38.03 4.19 -28.17
N PRO A 12 -38.52 3.64 -29.30
CA PRO A 12 -38.35 4.24 -30.61
C PRO A 12 -38.93 5.65 -30.66
N ARG A 13 -38.10 6.66 -30.96
CA ARG A 13 -38.57 8.04 -31.13
C ARG A 13 -39.29 8.19 -32.47
N ALA A 14 -40.49 8.76 -32.44
CA ALA A 14 -41.32 8.96 -33.62
C ALA A 14 -40.89 10.20 -34.42
N GLY A 15 -40.60 10.02 -35.71
CA GLY A 15 -40.67 11.04 -36.76
C GLY A 15 -39.51 12.05 -36.87
N GLY A 16 -38.84 12.05 -38.04
CA GLY A 16 -38.02 13.19 -38.51
C GLY A 16 -36.52 13.16 -38.21
N VAL A 17 -36.00 12.08 -37.63
CA VAL A 17 -34.57 11.95 -37.32
C VAL A 17 -33.89 11.07 -38.37
N ASP A 18 -32.80 11.56 -38.96
CA ASP A 18 -31.99 10.78 -39.91
C ASP A 18 -31.32 9.60 -39.17
N PRO A 19 -31.70 8.34 -39.49
CA PRO A 19 -31.14 7.16 -38.83
C PRO A 19 -29.63 7.04 -39.08
N GLY A 20 -29.11 7.58 -40.18
CA GLY A 20 -27.68 7.61 -40.46
C GLY A 20 -26.93 8.52 -39.48
N ALA A 21 -27.48 9.70 -39.19
CA ALA A 21 -26.93 10.64 -38.23
C ALA A 21 -26.93 10.09 -36.79
N GLU A 22 -28.03 9.44 -36.36
CA GLU A 22 -28.10 8.81 -35.03
C GLU A 22 -27.11 7.66 -34.87
N LEU A 23 -26.93 6.82 -35.91
CA LEU A 23 -25.93 5.74 -35.88
C LEU A 23 -24.50 6.29 -35.88
N ALA A 24 -24.24 7.39 -36.58
CA ALA A 24 -22.94 8.05 -36.57
C ALA A 24 -22.63 8.64 -35.18
N GLU A 25 -23.63 9.25 -34.54
CA GLU A 25 -23.53 9.75 -33.17
C GLU A 25 -23.27 8.60 -32.19
N ALA A 26 -24.03 7.52 -32.29
CA ALA A 26 -23.86 6.34 -31.45
C ALA A 26 -22.46 5.71 -31.61
N ARG A 27 -21.94 5.62 -32.85
CA ARG A 27 -20.55 5.17 -33.08
C ARG A 27 -19.54 6.09 -32.43
N ARG A 28 -19.69 7.41 -32.60
CA ARG A 28 -18.78 8.39 -31.97
C ARG A 28 -18.75 8.25 -30.45
N LEU A 29 -19.93 8.06 -29.83
CA LEU A 29 -20.04 7.86 -28.38
C LEU A 29 -19.45 6.53 -27.94
N ALA A 30 -19.61 5.46 -28.72
CA ALA A 30 -18.99 4.17 -28.45
C ALA A 30 -17.45 4.26 -28.53
N ASP A 31 -16.92 4.87 -29.59
CA ASP A 31 -15.47 5.06 -29.77
C ASP A 31 -14.85 5.89 -28.62
N GLU A 32 -15.54 6.94 -28.18
CA GLU A 32 -15.09 7.75 -27.04
C GLU A 32 -15.15 6.96 -25.73
N THR A 33 -16.17 6.12 -25.56
CA THR A 33 -16.29 5.25 -24.38
C THR A 33 -15.15 4.22 -24.36
N ASP A 34 -14.84 3.58 -25.49
CA ASP A 34 -13.73 2.63 -25.60
C ASP A 34 -12.38 3.29 -25.30
N ARG A 35 -12.19 4.54 -25.76
CA ARG A 35 -11.01 5.33 -25.42
C ARG A 35 -10.90 5.60 -23.92
N LEU A 36 -12.00 5.98 -23.26
CA LEU A 36 -12.04 6.21 -21.81
C LEU A 36 -11.83 4.92 -21.02
N ILE A 37 -12.38 3.80 -21.49
CA ILE A 37 -12.15 2.47 -20.92
C ILE A 37 -10.65 2.15 -20.98
N GLY A 38 -9.99 2.34 -22.13
CA GLY A 38 -8.55 2.10 -22.25
C GLY A 38 -7.70 2.94 -21.29
N LEU A 39 -8.05 4.23 -21.11
CA LEU A 39 -7.37 5.11 -20.15
C LEU A 39 -7.58 4.66 -18.70
N THR A 40 -8.81 4.30 -18.33
CA THR A 40 -9.14 3.85 -16.98
C THR A 40 -8.52 2.49 -16.66
N GLU A 41 -8.46 1.57 -17.62
CA GLU A 41 -7.75 0.31 -17.49
C GLU A 41 -6.24 0.51 -17.29
N ALA A 42 -5.62 1.42 -18.06
CA ALA A 42 -4.21 1.72 -17.93
C ALA A 42 -3.84 2.25 -16.53
N VAL A 43 -4.73 3.03 -15.91
CA VAL A 43 -4.60 3.47 -14.51
C VAL A 43 -4.85 2.30 -13.55
N GLY A 44 -5.90 1.51 -13.77
CA GLY A 44 -6.27 0.40 -12.89
C GLY A 44 -5.25 -0.75 -12.85
N ARG A 45 -4.48 -0.95 -13.93
CA ARG A 45 -3.36 -1.91 -13.98
C ARG A 45 -2.12 -1.46 -13.21
N ARG A 46 -2.05 -0.18 -12.78
CA ARG A 46 -0.94 0.33 -11.98
C ARG A 46 -1.27 0.26 -10.49
N PRO A 47 -0.40 -0.31 -9.66
CA PRO A 47 -0.56 -0.27 -8.21
C PRO A 47 -0.41 1.17 -7.65
N PRO A 48 -1.27 1.59 -6.71
CA PRO A 48 -1.33 2.99 -6.25
C PRO A 48 -0.10 3.43 -5.45
N LEU A 49 0.58 2.52 -4.74
CA LEU A 49 1.72 2.85 -3.89
C LEU A 49 3.05 2.79 -4.64
N LEU A 50 3.69 3.90 -5.01
CA LEU A 50 4.95 3.92 -5.79
C LEU A 50 4.81 3.25 -7.17
N PRO A 51 3.94 3.75 -8.06
CA PRO A 51 3.56 3.08 -9.32
C PRO A 51 4.74 2.85 -10.28
N ALA A 52 5.76 3.71 -10.27
CA ALA A 52 6.94 3.60 -11.12
C ALA A 52 8.02 2.63 -10.60
N TRP A 53 7.87 2.11 -9.38
CA TRP A 53 8.91 1.31 -8.73
C TRP A 53 8.69 -0.18 -8.95
N SER A 54 9.78 -0.94 -8.99
CA SER A 54 9.70 -2.40 -9.02
C SER A 54 9.01 -2.93 -7.75
N PRO A 55 8.33 -4.10 -7.81
CA PRO A 55 7.66 -4.69 -6.64
C PRO A 55 8.61 -4.88 -5.44
N LEU A 56 9.86 -5.28 -5.71
CA LEU A 56 10.89 -5.45 -4.70
C LEU A 56 11.28 -4.13 -4.04
N ALA A 57 11.58 -3.09 -4.84
CA ALA A 57 11.99 -1.78 -4.33
C ALA A 57 10.89 -1.14 -3.46
N ARG A 58 9.64 -1.30 -3.89
CA ARG A 58 8.46 -0.85 -3.13
C ARG A 58 8.31 -1.59 -1.81
N ALA A 59 8.47 -2.92 -1.81
CA ALA A 59 8.39 -3.71 -0.59
C ALA A 59 9.48 -3.29 0.42
N LEU A 60 10.73 -3.18 -0.05
CA LEU A 60 11.85 -2.70 0.77
C LEU A 60 11.57 -1.31 1.35
N ALA A 61 11.10 -0.36 0.53
CA ALA A 61 10.80 0.99 0.99
C ALA A 61 9.75 1.01 2.10
N VAL A 62 8.67 0.23 1.97
CA VAL A 62 7.61 0.17 2.99
C VAL A 62 8.09 -0.49 4.27
N TYR A 63 8.74 -1.66 4.19
CA TYR A 63 9.24 -2.34 5.39
C TYR A 63 10.32 -1.52 6.10
N ALA A 64 11.20 -0.86 5.35
CA ALA A 64 12.20 0.05 5.91
C ALA A 64 11.56 1.28 6.58
N ALA A 65 10.53 1.88 5.97
CA ALA A 65 9.80 3.00 6.57
C ALA A 65 9.07 2.58 7.86
N CYS A 66 8.41 1.42 7.87
CA CYS A 66 7.78 0.88 9.07
C CYS A 66 8.80 0.57 10.17
N ALA A 67 9.97 0.02 9.81
CA ALA A 67 11.06 -0.19 10.75
C ALA A 67 11.61 1.15 11.27
N ALA A 68 11.83 2.16 10.43
CA ALA A 68 12.29 3.46 10.88
C ALA A 68 11.31 4.11 11.89
N ALA A 69 10.01 4.03 11.63
CA ALA A 69 9.00 4.51 12.56
C ALA A 69 9.04 3.77 13.92
N GLY A 70 9.22 2.44 13.90
CA GLY A 70 9.40 1.68 15.13
C GLY A 70 10.69 2.03 15.87
N VAL A 71 11.78 2.35 15.17
CA VAL A 71 13.04 2.78 15.80
C VAL A 71 12.83 4.11 16.53
N VAL A 72 12.13 5.06 15.90
CA VAL A 72 11.76 6.32 16.54
C VAL A 72 10.92 6.07 17.80
N LEU A 73 9.92 5.18 17.72
CA LEU A 73 9.12 4.81 18.89
C LEU A 73 9.96 4.16 20.00
N ALA A 74 10.88 3.27 19.64
CA ALA A 74 11.80 2.66 20.59
C ALA A 74 12.65 3.71 21.31
N MET A 75 13.20 4.68 20.59
CA MET A 75 13.98 5.78 21.15
C MET A 75 13.16 6.62 22.16
N VAL A 76 11.90 6.89 21.85
CA VAL A 76 10.97 7.56 22.78
C VAL A 76 10.75 6.71 24.04
N LEU A 77 10.51 5.40 23.89
CA LEU A 77 10.32 4.49 25.02
C LEU A 77 11.57 4.39 25.90
N LEU A 78 12.76 4.41 25.31
CA LEU A 78 14.01 4.44 26.05
C LEU A 78 14.17 5.74 26.86
N GLY A 79 13.76 6.88 26.30
CA GLY A 79 13.83 8.18 26.98
C GLY A 79 12.95 8.27 28.24
N VAL A 80 11.87 7.49 28.30
CA VAL A 80 10.96 7.42 29.46
C VAL A 80 11.13 6.15 30.29
N ALA A 81 12.09 5.29 29.93
CA ALA A 81 12.39 4.07 30.66
C ALA A 81 12.86 4.41 32.08
N GLY A 82 12.39 3.64 33.06
CA GLY A 82 12.62 3.90 34.49
C GLY A 82 11.59 4.85 35.13
N VAL A 83 10.81 5.59 34.33
CA VAL A 83 9.68 6.40 34.83
C VAL A 83 8.37 5.64 34.66
N VAL A 84 8.15 5.05 33.47
CA VAL A 84 6.88 4.37 33.13
C VAL A 84 6.99 2.85 32.99
N ALA A 85 8.20 2.32 32.77
CA ALA A 85 8.45 0.89 32.57
C ALA A 85 9.88 0.52 32.96
N SER A 86 10.11 -0.72 33.38
CA SER A 86 11.46 -1.20 33.67
C SER A 86 12.32 -1.26 32.39
N PRO A 87 13.64 -1.05 32.47
CA PRO A 87 14.53 -1.17 31.31
C PRO A 87 14.44 -2.53 30.60
N GLY A 88 14.23 -3.61 31.37
CA GLY A 88 14.01 -4.95 30.83
C GLY A 88 12.71 -5.07 30.03
N ALA A 89 11.62 -4.44 30.48
CA ALA A 89 10.36 -4.41 29.73
C ALA A 89 10.50 -3.63 28.41
N VAL A 90 11.21 -2.50 28.43
CA VAL A 90 11.48 -1.71 27.22
C VAL A 90 12.36 -2.50 26.24
N TYR A 91 13.34 -3.27 26.72
CA TYR A 91 14.13 -4.17 25.90
C TYR A 91 13.28 -5.24 25.22
N VAL A 92 12.43 -5.96 25.97
CA VAL A 92 11.54 -6.99 25.42
C VAL A 92 10.57 -6.40 24.40
N ALA A 93 10.02 -5.22 24.68
CA ALA A 93 9.13 -4.53 23.75
C ALA A 93 9.87 -4.17 22.44
N THR A 94 11.06 -3.57 22.55
CA THR A 94 11.84 -3.07 21.40
C THR A 94 12.45 -4.18 20.54
N CYS A 95 12.96 -5.24 21.16
CA CYS A 95 13.65 -6.33 20.47
C CYS A 95 12.74 -7.52 20.13
N GLY A 96 11.56 -7.61 20.76
CA GLY A 96 10.62 -8.72 20.56
C GLY A 96 9.35 -8.31 19.84
N ALA A 97 8.49 -7.55 20.51
CA ALA A 97 7.15 -7.24 20.00
C ALA A 97 7.17 -6.23 18.84
N LEU A 98 7.98 -5.17 18.96
CA LEU A 98 7.99 -4.04 18.03
C LEU A 98 8.44 -4.40 16.59
N PRO A 99 9.48 -5.22 16.37
CA PRO A 99 9.86 -5.66 15.02
C PRO A 99 8.72 -6.42 14.32
N VAL A 100 8.00 -7.26 15.06
CA VAL A 100 6.85 -8.02 14.55
C VAL A 100 5.70 -7.08 14.19
N LEU A 101 5.40 -6.09 15.04
CA LEU A 101 4.37 -5.09 14.76
C LEU A 101 4.71 -4.26 13.51
N CYS A 102 5.96 -3.81 13.36
CA CYS A 102 6.42 -3.09 12.17
C CYS A 102 6.31 -3.95 10.91
N PHE A 103 6.68 -5.22 10.99
CA PHE A 103 6.52 -6.17 9.89
C PHE A 103 5.05 -6.34 9.49
N VAL A 104 4.16 -6.57 10.46
CA VAL A 104 2.71 -6.73 10.21
C VAL A 104 2.13 -5.45 9.60
N ALA A 105 2.51 -4.28 10.10
CA ALA A 105 2.09 -3.00 9.53
C ALA A 105 2.50 -2.87 8.05
N GLY A 106 3.78 -3.15 7.73
CA GLY A 106 4.26 -3.13 6.35
C GLY A 106 3.55 -4.16 5.45
N TYR A 107 3.29 -5.35 5.98
CA TYR A 107 2.54 -6.41 5.29
C TYR A 107 1.10 -5.98 4.94
N LEU A 108 0.42 -5.30 5.86
CA LEU A 108 -0.92 -4.76 5.64
C LEU A 108 -0.91 -3.61 4.62
N VAL A 109 0.08 -2.73 4.69
CA VAL A 109 0.25 -1.62 3.73
C VAL A 109 0.45 -2.16 2.31
N LEU A 110 1.34 -3.14 2.13
CA LEU A 110 1.53 -3.80 0.83
C LEU A 110 0.28 -4.53 0.37
N GLY A 111 -0.44 -5.19 1.28
CA GLY A 111 -1.68 -5.89 0.96
C GLY A 111 -2.78 -4.97 0.45
N ARG A 112 -2.89 -3.76 1.02
CA ARG A 112 -3.96 -2.82 0.72
C ARG A 112 -3.65 -1.88 -0.45
N TRP A 113 -2.39 -1.47 -0.61
CA TRP A 113 -1.98 -0.45 -1.60
C TRP A 113 -0.88 -0.90 -2.57
N GLY A 114 -0.28 -2.08 -2.37
CA GLY A 114 0.71 -2.65 -3.28
C GLY A 114 0.11 -3.42 -4.47
N ARG A 115 -1.22 -3.66 -4.48
CA ARG A 115 -1.90 -4.44 -5.53
C ARG A 115 -2.54 -3.51 -6.58
N PRO A 116 -2.39 -3.80 -7.89
CA PRO A 116 -3.18 -3.14 -8.91
C PRO A 116 -4.66 -3.53 -8.80
N ALA A 117 -5.56 -2.62 -9.20
CA ALA A 117 -7.00 -2.84 -9.11
C ALA A 117 -7.51 -3.80 -10.20
N LEU A 118 -6.84 -3.82 -11.35
CA LEU A 118 -7.16 -4.65 -12.52
C LEU A 118 -5.93 -5.50 -12.91
N GLY A 119 -6.17 -6.73 -13.40
CA GLY A 119 -5.13 -7.61 -13.95
C GLY A 119 -4.19 -8.26 -12.92
N ALA A 120 -4.56 -8.29 -11.64
CA ALA A 120 -3.82 -9.02 -10.60
C ALA A 120 -4.23 -10.50 -10.60
N ASP A 121 -3.83 -11.25 -11.62
CA ASP A 121 -4.02 -12.71 -11.70
C ASP A 121 -3.01 -13.42 -10.79
N GLY A 122 -3.17 -13.24 -9.47
CA GLY A 122 -2.35 -13.88 -8.45
C GLY A 122 -2.15 -13.04 -7.19
N PRO A 123 -1.79 -13.68 -6.06
CA PRO A 123 -1.42 -12.95 -4.85
C PRO A 123 -0.19 -12.09 -5.13
N PRO A 124 -0.22 -10.77 -4.81
CA PRO A 124 0.91 -9.89 -5.06
C PRO A 124 2.14 -10.38 -4.27
N PRO A 125 3.36 -10.29 -4.80
CA PRO A 125 4.56 -10.69 -4.08
C PRO A 125 4.76 -9.75 -2.88
N ARG A 126 4.48 -10.26 -1.68
CA ARG A 126 4.58 -9.50 -0.41
C ARG A 126 5.97 -9.56 0.22
N PHE A 127 6.87 -10.34 -0.39
CA PHE A 127 8.27 -10.51 0.05
C PHE A 127 8.39 -10.76 1.56
N VAL A 128 7.56 -11.67 2.09
CA VAL A 128 7.41 -11.92 3.54
C VAL A 128 8.75 -12.19 4.26
N PRO A 129 9.63 -13.09 3.78
CA PRO A 129 10.91 -13.33 4.44
C PRO A 129 11.79 -12.09 4.49
N LEU A 130 11.80 -11.32 3.40
CA LEU A 130 12.59 -10.11 3.28
C LEU A 130 12.07 -9.00 4.21
N GLY A 131 10.75 -8.82 4.30
CA GLY A 131 10.16 -7.87 5.24
C GLY A 131 10.46 -8.23 6.69
N PHE A 132 10.31 -9.52 7.04
CA PHE A 132 10.61 -10.02 8.38
C PHE A 132 12.09 -9.78 8.74
N VAL A 133 13.02 -10.19 7.86
CA VAL A 133 14.46 -9.96 8.07
C VAL A 133 14.76 -8.47 8.21
N THR A 134 14.18 -7.61 7.36
CA THR A 134 14.40 -6.15 7.43
C THR A 134 14.00 -5.60 8.79
N CYS A 135 12.77 -5.89 9.27
CA CYS A 135 12.30 -5.37 10.54
C CYS A 135 13.05 -5.95 11.75
N VAL A 136 13.32 -7.26 11.75
CA VAL A 136 14.02 -7.96 12.83
C VAL A 136 15.49 -7.60 12.90
N LEU A 137 16.12 -7.21 11.79
CA LEU A 137 17.53 -6.81 11.78
C LEU A 137 17.72 -5.33 12.13
N LEU A 138 16.90 -4.43 11.56
CA LEU A 138 17.03 -2.99 11.82
C LEU A 138 16.80 -2.63 13.30
N MET A 139 15.87 -3.29 13.99
CA MET A 139 15.54 -2.94 15.39
C MET A 139 16.69 -3.22 16.36
N PRO A 140 17.26 -4.44 16.43
CA PRO A 140 18.45 -4.70 17.25
C PRO A 140 19.64 -3.85 16.84
N LEU A 141 19.87 -3.65 15.53
CA LEU A 141 20.96 -2.79 15.06
C LEU A 141 20.81 -1.35 15.55
N ALA A 142 19.60 -0.79 15.50
CA ALA A 142 19.32 0.54 16.03
C ALA A 142 19.55 0.62 17.55
N TYR A 143 19.13 -0.41 18.30
CA TYR A 143 19.38 -0.50 19.74
C TYR A 143 20.88 -0.59 20.06
N CYS A 144 21.63 -1.42 19.33
CA CYS A 144 23.09 -1.49 19.45
C CYS A 144 23.76 -0.15 19.12
N GLY A 145 23.33 0.51 18.04
CA GLY A 145 23.80 1.83 17.65
C GLY A 145 23.54 2.88 18.73
N TYR A 146 22.36 2.86 19.35
CA TYR A 146 22.04 3.71 20.49
C TYR A 146 22.99 3.48 21.67
N LEU A 147 23.25 2.22 22.05
CA LEU A 147 24.16 1.91 23.15
C LEU A 147 25.59 2.37 22.88
N VAL A 148 26.08 2.20 21.64
CA VAL A 148 27.41 2.69 21.23
C VAL A 148 27.46 4.20 21.30
N LEU A 149 26.48 4.90 20.72
CA LEU A 149 26.39 6.35 20.76
C LEU A 149 26.35 6.88 22.20
N PHE A 150 25.50 6.29 23.05
CA PHE A 150 25.40 6.67 24.45
C PHE A 150 26.71 6.44 25.21
N ARG A 151 27.44 5.35 24.93
CA ARG A 151 28.76 5.10 25.52
C ARG A 151 29.83 6.07 25.04
N LEU A 152 29.75 6.57 23.82
CA LEU A 152 30.71 7.54 23.30
C LEU A 152 30.45 8.97 23.82
N LEU A 153 29.21 9.27 24.20
CA LEU A 153 28.79 10.59 24.69
C LEU A 153 28.85 10.74 26.22
N ARG A 154 29.18 9.67 26.95
CA ARG A 154 29.22 9.62 28.42
C ARG A 154 30.65 9.48 28.91
#